data_AF-A0A227J055-F1
#
_entry.id   AF-A0A227J055-F1
#
_cell.length_a   1.000
_cell.length_b   1.000
_cell.length_c   1.000
_cell.angle_alpha   90.00
_cell.angle_beta   90.00
_cell.angle_gamma   90.00
#
_symmetry.space_group_name_H-M   'P 1'
#
loop_
_entity.id
_entity.type
_entity.pdbx_description
1 polymer ?
#
loop_
_entity_poly.entity_id
_entity_poly.type
_entity_poly.pdbx_seq_one_letter_code
_entity_poly.pdbx_strand_id
1 'polypeptide(L)'
;AFIDTAHKKGIRVVWDVVMNHTGYATLADMQEFGFGQLYLDDQEAKEVLGEKWTDWQPKSGQSWHSFNDYIKYGDSEAWEKWWG
;
A
#
# COMPACT_ATOMS: atom_id res chain seq x y z
N ALA A 1 14.33 15.47 23.21
CA ALA A 1 15.07 15.22 24.48
C ALA A 1 16.18 14.17 24.32
N PHE A 2 15.89 12.92 23.91
CA PHE A 2 16.92 11.87 23.72
C PHE A 2 17.89 12.19 22.58
N ILE A 3 17.38 12.38 21.36
CA ILE A 3 18.18 12.67 20.16
C ILE A 3 19.04 13.93 20.36
N ASP A 4 18.42 15.01 20.85
CA ASP A 4 19.11 16.28 21.09
C ASP A 4 20.25 16.14 22.10
N THR A 5 20.08 15.30 23.13
CA THR A 5 21.11 15.06 24.15
C THR A 5 22.26 14.23 23.59
N ALA A 6 21.97 13.23 22.74
CA ALA A 6 22.99 12.46 22.05
C ALA A 6 23.83 13.37 21.13
N HIS A 7 23.18 14.22 20.34
CA HIS A 7 23.86 15.16 19.44
C HIS A 7 24.70 16.20 20.20
N LYS A 8 24.21 16.75 21.33
CA LYS A 8 24.99 17.65 22.20
C LYS A 8 26.28 17.01 22.74
N LYS A 9 26.32 15.68 22.83
CA LYS A 9 27.50 14.91 23.25
C LYS A 9 28.34 14.38 22.09
N GLY A 10 28.04 14.79 20.86
CA GLY A 10 28.76 14.35 19.65
C GLY A 10 28.46 12.91 19.22
N ILE A 11 27.42 12.28 19.78
CA ILE A 11 27.01 10.91 19.46
C ILE A 11 26.07 10.96 18.26
N ARG A 12 26.37 10.19 17.21
CA ARG A 12 25.48 10.02 16.06
C ARG A 12 24.46 8.94 16.36
N VAL A 13 23.21 9.21 16.02
CA VAL A 13 22.13 8.22 16.11
C VAL A 13 21.88 7.67 14.72
N VAL A 14 21.95 6.35 14.58
CA VAL A 14 21.47 5.63 13.40
C VAL A 14 20.16 4.97 13.79
N TRP A 15 19.14 5.14 12.97
CA TRP A 15 17.85 4.48 13.13
C TRP A 15 17.75 3.37 12.10
N ASP A 16 17.51 2.15 12.58
CA ASP A 16 17.17 1.01 11.73
C ASP A 16 15.67 0.71 11.88
N VAL A 17 15.00 0.45 10.76
CA VAL A 17 13.57 0.13 10.72
C VAL A 17 13.41 -1.30 10.25
N VAL A 18 12.86 -2.15 11.11
CA VAL A 18 12.45 -3.50 10.75
C VAL A 18 10.93 -3.51 10.64
N MET A 19 10.43 -3.76 9.43
CA MET A 19 9.00 -4.02 9.21
C MET A 19 8.69 -5.46 9.61
N ASN A 20 7.68 -5.67 10.46
CA ASN A 20 7.22 -6.99 10.86
C ASN A 20 5.72 -7.10 10.56
N HIS A 21 5.31 -8.12 9.81
CA HIS A 21 3.93 -8.36 9.36
C HIS A 21 3.26 -7.10 8.77
N THR A 22 3.73 -6.65 7.61
CA THR A 22 3.24 -5.51 6.82
C THR A 22 1.73 -5.50 6.53
N GLY A 23 1.06 -6.64 6.69
CA GLY A 23 -0.38 -6.79 6.45
C GLY A 23 -0.69 -7.01 4.97
N TYR A 24 -1.97 -7.09 4.62
CA TYR A 24 -2.39 -7.14 3.21
C TYR A 24 -2.20 -5.77 2.55
N ALA A 25 -1.81 -5.78 1.28
CA ALA A 25 -1.80 -4.56 0.49
C ALA A 25 -3.19 -3.91 0.46
N THR A 26 -3.21 -2.59 0.57
CA THR A 26 -4.43 -1.80 0.45
C THR A 26 -4.49 -1.14 -0.92
N LEU A 27 -5.70 -0.89 -1.42
CA LEU A 27 -5.88 -0.11 -2.65
C LEU A 27 -5.25 1.28 -2.57
N ALA A 28 -5.28 1.90 -1.38
CA ALA A 28 -4.69 3.21 -1.16
C ALA A 28 -3.17 3.18 -1.38
N ASP A 29 -2.48 2.20 -0.79
CA ASP A 29 -1.03 2.08 -0.90
C ASP A 29 -0.62 1.72 -2.33
N MET A 30 -1.35 0.81 -2.98
CA MET A 30 -1.10 0.43 -4.37
C MET A 30 -1.18 1.66 -5.30
N GLN A 31 -2.19 2.50 -5.10
CA GLN A 31 -2.38 3.73 -5.87
C GLN A 31 -1.31 4.80 -5.55
N GLU A 32 -1.02 5.03 -4.27
CA GLU A 32 -0.08 6.07 -3.82
C GLU A 32 1.37 5.74 -4.19
N PHE A 33 1.78 4.49 -4.00
CA PHE A 33 3.17 4.07 -4.16
C PHE A 33 3.45 3.34 -5.48
N GLY A 34 2.43 3.13 -6.30
CA GLY A 34 2.56 2.58 -7.65
C GLY A 34 3.14 1.17 -7.66
N PHE A 35 2.50 0.26 -6.92
CA PHE A 35 2.82 -1.17 -6.92
C PHE A 35 1.57 -2.03 -7.06
N GLY A 36 1.78 -3.28 -7.44
CA GLY A 36 0.73 -4.24 -7.75
C GLY A 36 0.05 -3.93 -9.09
N GLN A 37 -0.85 -4.81 -9.50
CA GLN A 37 -1.57 -4.71 -10.77
C GLN A 37 -3.05 -5.05 -10.54
N LEU A 38 -3.93 -4.33 -11.22
CA LEU A 38 -5.35 -4.68 -11.29
C LEU A 38 -5.64 -5.57 -12.50
N TYR A 39 -6.70 -6.37 -12.43
CA TYR A 39 -7.29 -7.01 -13.62
C TYR A 39 -8.06 -6.04 -14.51
N LEU A 40 -8.20 -4.79 -14.06
CA LEU A 40 -8.88 -3.69 -14.73
C LEU A 40 -7.85 -2.81 -15.43
N ASP A 41 -8.19 -2.25 -16.58
CA ASP A 41 -7.43 -1.14 -17.17
C ASP A 41 -7.70 0.19 -16.44
N ASP A 42 -7.01 1.28 -16.84
CA ASP A 42 -7.12 2.58 -16.18
C ASP A 42 -8.55 3.17 -16.24
N GLN A 43 -9.28 2.95 -17.33
CA GLN A 43 -10.63 3.45 -17.49
C GLN A 43 -11.59 2.64 -16.62
N GLU A 44 -11.51 1.32 -16.68
CA GLU A 44 -12.30 0.40 -15.87
C GLU A 44 -12.03 0.62 -14.37
N ALA A 45 -10.78 0.82 -13.98
CA ALA A 45 -10.41 1.13 -12.60
C ALA A 45 -11.05 2.44 -12.14
N LYS A 46 -11.09 3.48 -12.97
CA LYS A 46 -11.77 4.74 -12.65
C LYS A 46 -13.28 4.56 -12.47
N GLU A 47 -13.91 3.73 -13.30
CA GLU A 47 -15.35 3.45 -13.22
C GLU A 47 -15.72 2.57 -12.02
N VAL A 48 -14.88 1.59 -11.68
CA VAL A 48 -15.13 0.61 -10.62
C VAL A 48 -14.70 1.15 -9.26
N LEU A 49 -13.47 1.67 -9.15
CA LEU A 49 -12.84 2.06 -7.89
C LEU A 49 -12.94 3.56 -7.59
N GLY A 50 -13.15 4.40 -8.62
CA GLY A 50 -13.17 5.86 -8.50
C GLY A 50 -11.84 6.51 -8.86
N GLU A 51 -11.78 7.84 -8.77
CA GLU A 51 -10.54 8.60 -8.99
C GLU A 51 -9.52 8.30 -7.89
N LYS A 52 -9.99 8.20 -6.63
CA LYS A 52 -9.22 7.62 -5.54
C LYS A 52 -9.77 6.23 -5.30
N TRP A 53 -8.91 5.21 -5.25
CA TRP A 53 -9.38 3.85 -5.05
C TRP A 53 -10.00 3.63 -3.66
N THR A 54 -9.79 4.56 -2.72
CA THR A 54 -10.48 4.63 -1.44
C THR A 54 -11.94 5.09 -1.54
N ASP A 55 -12.37 5.59 -2.70
CA ASP A 55 -13.77 5.92 -2.97
C ASP A 55 -14.62 4.65 -3.16
N TRP A 56 -13.99 3.52 -3.50
CA TRP A 56 -14.66 2.24 -3.63
C TRP A 56 -15.35 1.84 -2.32
N GLN A 57 -16.57 1.31 -2.44
CA GLN A 57 -17.33 0.76 -1.32
C GLN A 57 -17.99 -0.55 -1.74
N PRO A 58 -18.15 -1.51 -0.82
CA PRO A 58 -18.81 -2.77 -1.13
C PRO A 58 -20.26 -2.54 -1.56
N LYS A 59 -20.66 -3.18 -2.65
CA LYS A 59 -22.05 -3.25 -3.10
C LYS A 59 -22.81 -4.34 -2.33
N SER A 60 -24.12 -4.45 -2.58
CA SER A 60 -24.94 -5.51 -1.97
C SER A 60 -24.34 -6.90 -2.21
N GLY A 61 -24.07 -7.65 -1.14
CA GLY A 61 -23.43 -8.96 -1.18
C GLY A 61 -21.90 -8.95 -1.16
N GLN A 62 -21.26 -7.78 -1.16
CA GLN A 62 -19.81 -7.62 -1.00
C GLN A 62 -19.47 -7.17 0.43
N SER A 63 -18.18 -7.31 0.77
CA SER A 63 -17.60 -6.75 1.99
C SER A 63 -16.39 -5.88 1.65
N TRP A 64 -15.81 -5.21 2.63
CA TRP A 64 -14.56 -4.48 2.44
C TRP A 64 -13.37 -5.36 2.03
N HIS A 65 -13.50 -6.69 2.04
CA HIS A 65 -12.50 -7.59 1.45
C HIS A 65 -12.71 -7.83 -0.06
N SER A 66 -13.88 -7.53 -0.61
CA SER A 66 -14.18 -7.84 -2.02
C SER A 66 -13.36 -7.03 -3.03
N PHE A 67 -12.65 -5.98 -2.60
CA PHE A 67 -11.71 -5.31 -3.50
C PHE A 67 -10.55 -6.21 -3.95
N ASN A 68 -10.21 -7.24 -3.17
CA ASN A 68 -9.13 -8.17 -3.49
C ASN A 68 -9.39 -8.90 -4.82
N ASP A 69 -10.65 -9.03 -5.23
CA ASP A 69 -11.05 -9.65 -6.50
C ASP A 69 -10.53 -8.88 -7.72
N TYR A 70 -10.23 -7.59 -7.56
CA TYR A 70 -9.66 -6.75 -8.63
C TYR A 70 -8.14 -6.85 -8.73
N ILE A 71 -7.47 -7.45 -7.74
CA ILE A 71 -6.01 -7.41 -7.62
C ILE A 71 -5.36 -8.67 -8.20
N LYS A 72 -4.39 -8.48 -9.10
CA LYS A 72 -3.60 -9.53 -9.73
C LYS A 72 -2.37 -9.87 -8.87
N TYR A 73 -2.58 -10.66 -7.82
CA TYR A 73 -1.50 -11.11 -6.91
C TYR A 73 -0.43 -11.98 -7.57
N GLY A 74 -0.73 -12.63 -8.70
CA GLY A 74 0.22 -13.51 -9.40
C GLY A 74 1.26 -12.80 -10.27
N ASP A 75 1.19 -11.47 -10.39
CA ASP A 75 2.06 -10.70 -11.29
C ASP A 75 3.36 -10.26 -10.61
N SER A 76 4.33 -11.16 -10.47
CA SER A 76 5.55 -10.90 -9.68
C SER A 76 6.28 -9.59 -10.02
N GLU A 77 6.28 -9.18 -11.28
CA GLU A 77 6.94 -7.93 -11.73
C GLU A 77 6.23 -6.69 -11.17
N ALA A 78 4.90 -6.69 -11.15
CA ALA A 78 4.12 -5.59 -10.61
C ALA A 78 4.31 -5.40 -9.09
N TRP A 79 4.69 -6.46 -8.38
CA TRP A 79 4.87 -6.47 -6.92
C TRP A 79 6.30 -6.22 -6.45
N GLU A 80 7.27 -5.98 -7.35
CA GLU A 80 8.69 -5.78 -6.98
C GLU A 80 8.92 -4.60 -6.02
N LYS A 81 8.06 -3.58 -6.07
CA LYS A 81 8.16 -2.38 -5.22
C LYS A 81 7.44 -2.51 -3.88
N TRP A 82 6.77 -3.63 -3.64
CA TRP A 82 6.05 -3.87 -2.40
C TRP A 82 7.03 -4.26 -1.28
N TRP A 83 6.84 -3.70 -0.09
CA TRP A 83 7.81 -3.77 1.02
C TRP A 83 7.54 -4.89 2.04
N GLY A 84 6.66 -5.85 1.74
CA GLY A 84 6.59 -7.11 2.49
C GLY A 84 5.28 -7.84 2.34
#